data_AF-A0A4E0RY20-F1
#
_entry.id   AF-A0A4E0RY20-F1
#
_cell.length_a   1.000
_cell.length_b   1.000
_cell.length_c   1.000
_cell.angle_alpha   90.00
_cell.angle_beta   90.00
_cell.angle_gamma   90.00
#
_symmetry.space_group_name_H-M   'P 1'
#
loop_
_entity.id
_entity.type
_entity.pdbx_description
1 polymer ?
#
loop_
_entity_poly.entity_id
_entity_poly.type
_entity_poly.pdbx_seq_one_letter_code
_entity_poly.pdbx_strand_id
1 'polypeptide(L)'
;MIHDLLKLAVLLQVAIPGTNSLSFSKPLYDFTVHHESKVNEDEIGRVELSNQSSKSEVRFWLEDNESEKNRITIDKNSGALHLKTSLAPTSFEVTVHAAIGE
;
A
#
# COMPACT_ATOMS: atom_id res chain seq x y z
N MET A 1 -18.73 18.22 -16.59
CA MET A 1 -17.41 18.23 -15.95
C MET A 1 -17.15 16.79 -15.52
N ILE A 2 -16.32 16.07 -16.26
CA ILE A 2 -16.09 14.64 -16.02
C ILE A 2 -14.99 14.57 -14.96
N HIS A 3 -15.35 14.22 -13.73
CA HIS A 3 -14.38 13.93 -12.68
C HIS A 3 -13.87 12.52 -12.93
N ASP A 4 -12.73 12.43 -13.61
CA ASP A 4 -12.05 11.18 -13.84
C ASP A 4 -11.53 10.64 -12.50
N LEU A 5 -12.09 9.50 -12.07
CA LEU A 5 -11.87 8.91 -10.75
C LEU A 5 -10.92 7.71 -10.88
N LEU A 6 -9.79 7.77 -10.19
CA LEU A 6 -8.85 6.67 -10.06
C LEU A 6 -9.15 5.87 -8.79
N LYS A 7 -9.61 4.61 -8.94
CA LYS A 7 -9.77 3.66 -7.83
C LYS A 7 -8.62 2.65 -7.80
N LEU A 8 -7.92 2.57 -6.68
CA LEU A 8 -6.86 1.58 -6.40
C LEU A 8 -7.41 0.53 -5.44
N ALA A 9 -7.34 -0.75 -5.79
CA ALA A 9 -7.70 -1.86 -4.90
C ALA A 9 -6.44 -2.66 -4.51
N VAL A 10 -6.17 -2.80 -3.21
CA VAL A 10 -4.96 -3.48 -2.71
C VAL A 10 -5.31 -4.87 -2.15
N LEU A 11 -4.92 -5.94 -2.84
CA LEU A 11 -5.11 -7.32 -2.37
C LEU A 11 -3.96 -7.72 -1.45
N LEU A 12 -4.22 -8.40 -0.33
CA LEU A 12 -3.19 -8.67 0.69
C LEU A 12 -3.04 -10.18 0.95
N GLN A 13 -1.83 -10.70 0.76
CA GLN A 13 -1.48 -12.09 1.12
C GLN A 13 -0.36 -12.12 2.17
N VAL A 14 -0.66 -12.76 3.31
CA VAL A 14 0.28 -12.94 4.42
C VAL A 14 0.94 -14.31 4.30
N ALA A 15 2.27 -14.36 4.34
CA ALA A 15 3.03 -15.61 4.43
C ALA A 15 4.03 -15.52 5.61
N ILE A 16 3.67 -16.04 6.79
CA ILE A 16 4.64 -16.28 7.87
C ILE A 16 4.25 -17.54 8.67
N PRO A 17 5.05 -18.61 8.68
CA PRO A 17 4.91 -19.71 9.62
C PRO A 17 5.63 -19.39 10.94
N GLY A 18 4.95 -19.53 12.08
CA GLY A 18 5.61 -19.87 13.36
C GLY A 18 5.42 -18.96 14.57
N THR A 19 5.31 -17.64 14.47
CA THR A 19 5.21 -16.76 15.65
C THR A 19 4.52 -15.44 15.32
N ASN A 20 3.63 -14.97 16.22
CA ASN A 20 2.86 -13.72 16.14
C ASN A 20 2.38 -13.38 14.71
N SER A 21 1.32 -14.04 14.27
CA SER A 21 0.71 -13.81 12.95
C SER A 21 0.44 -12.31 12.77
N LEU A 22 1.14 -11.63 11.87
CA LEU A 22 0.75 -10.29 11.46
C LEU A 22 -0.56 -10.40 10.69
N SER A 23 -1.50 -9.51 11.00
CA SER A 23 -2.77 -9.43 10.30
C SER A 23 -3.04 -7.99 9.92
N PHE A 24 -3.39 -7.77 8.66
CA PHE A 24 -3.89 -6.47 8.21
C PHE A 24 -5.27 -6.22 8.80
N SER A 25 -5.55 -4.96 9.15
CA SER A 25 -6.84 -4.55 9.71
C SER A 25 -8.01 -4.77 8.76
N LYS A 26 -7.75 -4.80 7.44
CA LYS A 26 -8.71 -5.08 6.38
C LYS A 26 -8.08 -6.01 5.34
N PRO A 27 -8.89 -6.87 4.69
CA PRO A 27 -8.40 -7.75 3.62
C PRO A 27 -8.21 -7.03 2.27
N LEU A 28 -8.87 -5.88 2.08
CA LEU A 28 -8.82 -5.05 0.88
C LEU A 28 -8.85 -3.58 1.30
N TYR A 29 -7.98 -2.77 0.70
CA TYR A 29 -7.99 -1.32 0.86
C TYR A 29 -8.28 -0.65 -0.48
N ASP A 30 -9.30 0.20 -0.48
CA ASP A 30 -9.67 1.01 -1.63
C ASP A 30 -9.22 2.47 -1.40
N PHE A 31 -8.34 2.97 -2.27
CA PHE A 31 -7.90 4.36 -2.23
C PHE A 31 -8.31 5.11 -3.48
N THR A 32 -8.68 6.38 -3.30
CA THR A 32 -8.96 7.30 -4.39
C THR A 32 -7.82 8.30 -4.49
N VAL A 33 -7.18 8.36 -5.65
CA VAL A 33 -6.11 9.32 -5.91
C VAL A 33 -6.69 10.52 -6.63
N HIS A 34 -6.41 11.71 -6.11
CA HIS A 34 -6.85 12.96 -6.68
C HIS A 34 -5.90 13.42 -7.79
N HIS A 35 -6.41 14.05 -8.85
CA HIS A 35 -5.56 14.52 -9.95
C HIS A 35 -4.56 15.60 -9.51
N GLU A 36 -4.90 16.34 -8.46
CA GLU A 36 -4.06 17.33 -7.82
C GLU A 36 -3.00 16.74 -6.88
N SER A 37 -3.05 15.43 -6.60
CA SER A 37 -2.10 14.77 -5.71
C SER A 37 -0.68 14.85 -6.26
N LYS A 38 0.24 15.29 -5.42
CA LYS A 38 1.63 15.47 -5.76
C LYS A 38 2.43 14.19 -5.56
N VAL A 39 3.22 13.88 -6.58
CA VAL A 39 4.13 12.74 -6.61
C VAL A 39 5.14 12.81 -5.46
N ASN A 40 5.27 11.71 -4.72
CA ASN A 40 6.16 11.50 -3.56
C ASN A 40 5.97 12.48 -2.39
N GLU A 41 5.00 13.39 -2.45
CA GLU A 41 4.67 14.32 -1.37
C GLU A 41 3.42 13.87 -0.64
N ASP A 42 2.34 13.61 -1.38
CA ASP A 42 1.04 13.33 -0.77
C ASP A 42 0.91 11.85 -0.42
N GLU A 43 0.41 11.58 0.78
CA GLU A 43 -0.03 10.24 1.20
C GLU A 43 -1.39 9.94 0.55
N ILE A 44 -1.42 8.92 -0.29
CA ILE A 44 -2.67 8.40 -0.91
C ILE A 44 -3.53 7.71 0.15
N GLY A 45 -2.85 7.01 1.06
CA GLY A 45 -3.48 6.24 2.12
C GLY A 45 -2.45 5.33 2.80
N ARG A 46 -2.93 4.50 3.72
CA ARG A 46 -2.07 3.68 4.58
C ARG A 46 -2.69 2.33 4.85
N VAL A 47 -1.88 1.29 4.79
CA VAL A 47 -2.28 -0.03 5.28
C VAL A 47 -2.00 -0.13 6.77
N GLU A 48 -2.93 -0.72 7.50
CA GLU A 48 -2.84 -0.89 8.95
C GLU A 48 -2.82 -2.36 9.33
N LEU A 49 -2.17 -2.66 10.45
CA LEU A 49 -2.11 -3.99 11.05
C LEU A 49 -2.95 -4.02 12.32
N SER A 50 -3.77 -5.06 12.49
CA SER A 50 -4.70 -5.19 13.60
C SER A 50 -4.04 -5.59 14.92
N ASN A 51 -2.84 -6.15 14.87
CA ASN A 51 -2.18 -6.78 16.02
C ASN A 51 -0.68 -6.46 16.11
N GLN A 52 -0.29 -5.28 15.65
CA GLN A 52 1.07 -4.80 15.78
C GLN A 52 1.40 -4.58 17.27
N SER A 53 2.34 -5.38 17.80
CA SER A 53 2.97 -5.09 19.07
C SER A 53 3.94 -3.92 18.90
N SER A 54 3.93 -2.94 19.81
CA SER A 54 4.81 -1.77 19.77
C SER A 54 6.31 -2.09 19.85
N LYS A 55 6.67 -3.36 20.10
CA LYS A 55 8.06 -3.84 20.17
C LYS A 55 8.58 -4.45 18.86
N SER A 56 7.73 -4.71 17.89
CA SER A 56 8.11 -5.37 16.65
C SER A 56 8.36 -4.32 15.56
N GLU A 57 9.58 -4.27 15.03
CA GLU A 57 9.85 -3.55 13.79
C GLU A 57 9.11 -4.30 12.67
N VAL A 58 8.22 -3.61 11.95
CA VAL A 58 7.49 -4.20 10.82
C VAL A 58 7.91 -3.49 9.56
N ARG A 59 8.15 -4.27 8.50
CA ARG A 59 8.51 -3.76 7.18
C ARG A 59 7.43 -4.09 6.16
N PHE A 60 7.13 -3.11 5.32
CA PHE A 60 6.16 -3.21 4.23
C PHE A 60 6.85 -3.15 2.87
N TRP A 61 6.34 -3.91 1.90
CA TRP A 61 6.77 -3.82 0.50
C TRP A 61 5.62 -4.18 -0.43
N LEU A 62 5.70 -3.70 -1.67
CA LEU A 62 4.79 -4.07 -2.74
C LEU A 62 5.28 -5.35 -3.42
N GLU A 63 4.37 -6.21 -3.84
CA GLU A 63 4.68 -7.36 -4.70
C GLU A 63 5.37 -6.91 -5.99
N ASP A 64 6.26 -7.75 -6.50
CA ASP A 64 7.06 -7.48 -7.69
C ASP A 64 6.22 -7.58 -8.97
N ASN A 65 5.48 -6.51 -9.24
CA ASN A 65 4.85 -6.29 -10.53
C ASN A 65 5.49 -5.06 -11.20
N GLU A 66 6.34 -5.29 -12.21
CA GLU A 66 7.21 -4.26 -12.80
C GLU A 66 6.43 -3.06 -13.37
N SER A 67 5.19 -3.27 -13.83
CA SER A 67 4.35 -2.20 -14.39
C SER A 67 3.74 -1.28 -13.33
N GLU A 68 3.47 -1.81 -12.13
CA GLU A 68 2.79 -1.08 -11.04
C GLU A 68 3.77 -0.45 -10.05
N LYS A 69 4.96 -1.06 -9.85
CA LYS A 69 6.08 -0.47 -9.09
C LYS A 69 6.55 0.90 -9.60
N ASN A 70 6.22 1.24 -10.85
CA ASN A 70 6.52 2.53 -11.45
C ASN A 70 5.48 3.61 -11.15
N ARG A 71 4.32 3.24 -10.59
CA ARG A 71 3.18 4.12 -10.36
C ARG A 71 3.04 4.54 -8.90
N ILE A 72 3.29 3.60 -7.98
CA ILE A 72 3.12 3.78 -6.55
C ILE A 72 4.33 3.27 -5.78
N THR A 73 4.56 3.83 -4.60
CA THR A 73 5.54 3.34 -3.63
C THR A 73 4.88 3.20 -2.27
N ILE A 74 5.43 2.32 -1.44
CA ILE A 74 5.05 2.19 -0.03
C ILE A 74 6.22 2.59 0.85
N ASP A 75 5.96 3.39 1.88
CA ASP A 75 6.91 3.66 2.93
C ASP A 75 7.11 2.37 3.75
N LYS A 76 8.35 1.89 3.73
CA LYS A 76 8.73 0.60 4.30
C LYS A 76 8.45 0.46 5.80
N ASN A 77 8.37 1.56 6.55
CA ASN A 77 8.26 1.52 8.01
C ASN A 77 6.84 1.79 8.51
N SER A 78 6.06 2.55 7.74
CA SER A 78 4.78 3.09 8.18
C SER A 78 3.59 2.62 7.36
N GLY A 79 3.83 1.92 6.25
CA GLY A 79 2.78 1.39 5.37
C GLY A 79 2.05 2.47 4.57
N ALA A 80 2.56 3.71 4.56
CA ALA A 80 1.99 4.81 3.80
C ALA A 80 2.26 4.62 2.30
N LEU A 81 1.23 4.80 1.48
CA LEU A 81 1.30 4.71 0.04
C LEU A 81 1.41 6.11 -0.57
N HIS A 82 2.32 6.25 -1.52
CA HIS A 82 2.57 7.52 -2.22
C HIS A 82 2.64 7.29 -3.73
N LEU A 83 2.23 8.30 -4.50
CA LEU A 83 2.40 8.27 -5.94
C LEU A 83 3.88 8.40 -6.29
N LYS A 84 4.38 7.54 -7.17
CA LYS A 84 5.76 7.63 -7.69
C LYS A 84 5.83 8.40 -9.00
N THR A 85 4.74 8.42 -9.76
CA THR A 85 4.62 9.14 -11.03
C THR A 85 3.23 9.77 -11.17
N SER A 86 3.10 10.81 -12.00
CA SER A 86 1.79 11.38 -12.32
C SER A 86 1.02 10.37 -13.17
N LEU A 87 -0.20 10.04 -12.77
CA LEU A 87 -1.00 9.01 -13.42
C LEU A 87 -2.10 9.64 -14.27
N ALA A 88 -2.25 9.15 -15.50
CA ALA A 88 -3.50 9.30 -16.22
C ALA A 88 -4.62 8.57 -15.44
N PRO A 89 -5.89 8.97 -15.58
CA PRO A 89 -6.98 8.34 -14.85
C PRO A 89 -7.14 6.86 -15.22
N THR A 90 -6.62 5.98 -14.37
CA THR A 90 -6.47 4.55 -14.71
C THR A 90 -6.49 3.68 -13.47
N SER A 91 -7.55 2.93 -13.20
CA SER A 91 -7.59 2.02 -12.04
C SER A 91 -6.54 0.92 -12.17
N PHE A 92 -5.89 0.58 -11.05
CA PHE A 92 -4.94 -0.52 -10.96
C PHE A 92 -5.04 -1.18 -9.59
N GLU A 93 -4.47 -2.37 -9.47
CA GLU A 93 -4.42 -3.11 -8.21
C GLU A 93 -2.96 -3.36 -7.85
N VAL A 94 -2.66 -3.45 -6.56
CA VAL A 94 -1.33 -3.85 -6.09
C VAL A 94 -1.46 -4.79 -4.92
N THR A 95 -0.48 -5.68 -4.76
CA THR A 95 -0.37 -6.50 -3.55
C THR A 95 0.62 -5.86 -2.59
N VAL A 96 0.25 -5.73 -1.31
CA VAL A 96 1.17 -5.30 -0.25
C VAL A 96 1.46 -6.48 0.68
N HIS A 97 2.73 -6.60 1.05
CA HIS A 97 3.21 -7.55 2.03
C HIS A 97 3.74 -6.82 3.26
N ALA A 98 3.71 -7.51 4.40
CA ALA A 98 4.30 -7.06 5.64
C ALA A 98 5.00 -8.24 6.35
N ALA A 99 6.15 -7.96 6.97
CA ALA A 99 6.84 -8.92 7.84
C ALA A 99 7.48 -8.21 9.03
N ILE A 100 7.64 -8.96 10.12
CA ILE A 100 8.43 -8.51 11.26
C ILE A 100 9.91 -8.52 10.84
N GLY A 101 10.58 -7.37 10.91
CA GLY A 101 12.02 -7.27 10.73
C GLY A 101 12.74 -7.87 11.93
N GLU A 102 13.82 -8.62 11.68
CA GLU A 102 14.77 -9.06 12.71
C GLU A 102 15.51 -7.88 13.36
#